data_AF-A0A2V9ZAE9-F1
#
_entry.id   AF-A0A2V9ZAE9-F1
#
_cell.length_a   1.000
_cell.length_b   1.000
_cell.length_c   1.000
_cell.angle_alpha   90.00
_cell.angle_beta   90.00
_cell.angle_gamma   90.00
#
_symmetry.space_group_name_H-M   'P 1'
#
loop_
_entity.id
_entity.type
_entity.pdbx_description
1 polymer ?
#
loop_
_entity_poly.entity_id
_entity_poly.type
_entity_poly.pdbx_seq_one_letter_code
_entity_poly.pdbx_strand_id
1 'polypeptide(L)'
;MTDPNIEREFSRLLSPSREVSGQVPSSLKARLYSALVREQQASGPLASLDETVAAGRGICVFEKFVQIAPVGEKAKSPFFCHVCHARVLAESFDNPPIFWPHCPYVDFKKS
;
A
#
# COMPACT_ATOMS: atom_id res chain seq x y z
N MET A 1 -20.65 -13.30 0.37
CA MET A 1 -20.49 -13.60 1.81
C MET A 1 -19.08 -13.15 2.17
N THR A 2 -18.95 -12.07 2.93
CA THR A 2 -17.66 -11.54 3.38
C THR A 2 -16.99 -12.55 4.31
N ASP A 3 -15.68 -12.73 4.18
CA ASP A 3 -14.91 -13.60 5.07
C ASP A 3 -15.06 -13.08 6.51
N PRO A 4 -15.54 -13.90 7.46
CA PRO A 4 -15.72 -13.47 8.87
C PRO A 4 -14.42 -13.00 9.52
N ASN A 5 -13.26 -13.37 8.97
CA ASN A 5 -11.96 -12.87 9.39
C ASN A 5 -11.74 -11.41 8.98
N ILE A 6 -12.26 -11.00 7.81
CA ILE A 6 -12.21 -9.62 7.32
C ILE A 6 -13.13 -8.73 8.16
N GLU A 7 -14.37 -9.15 8.42
CA GLU A 7 -15.31 -8.37 9.25
C GLU A 7 -14.81 -8.14 10.68
N ARG A 8 -14.13 -9.15 11.25
CA ARG A 8 -13.49 -9.05 12.56
C ARG A 8 -12.33 -8.06 12.56
N GLU A 9 -11.49 -8.07 11.52
CA GLU A 9 -10.37 -7.13 11.43
C GLU A 9 -10.87 -5.70 11.21
N PHE A 10 -11.87 -5.49 10.35
CA PHE A 10 -12.53 -4.19 10.19
C PHE A 10 -13.12 -3.67 11.51
N SER A 11 -13.82 -4.52 12.26
CA SER A 11 -14.41 -4.14 13.55
C SER A 11 -13.34 -3.76 14.58
N ARG A 12 -12.19 -4.44 14.57
CA ARG A 12 -11.05 -4.11 15.44
C ARG A 12 -10.44 -2.76 15.06
N LEU A 13 -10.31 -2.46 13.77
CA LEU A 13 -9.79 -1.19 13.26
C LEU A 13 -10.70 0.01 13.59
N LEU A 14 -12.01 -0.23 13.65
CA LEU A 14 -13.02 0.79 13.97
C LEU A 14 -13.22 1.01 15.48
N SER A 15 -12.58 0.20 16.33
CA SER A 15 -12.71 0.36 17.78
C SER A 15 -12.06 1.67 18.26
N PRO A 16 -12.72 2.45 19.14
CA PRO A 16 -12.23 3.79 19.50
C PRO A 16 -10.95 3.70 20.35
N SER A 17 -9.84 4.23 19.83
CA SER A 17 -8.65 4.48 20.64
C SER A 17 -8.82 5.79 21.43
N ARG A 18 -8.47 5.78 22.72
CA ARG A 18 -8.55 6.96 23.60
C ARG A 18 -7.55 8.03 23.14
N GLU A 19 -8.03 9.28 23.18
CA GLU A 19 -7.40 10.55 22.77
C GLU A 19 -7.41 10.84 21.26
N VAL A 20 -8.55 11.38 20.82
CA VAL A 20 -8.76 11.88 19.46
C VAL A 20 -8.07 13.24 19.32
N SER A 21 -6.78 13.21 18.99
CA SER A 21 -6.33 14.14 17.94
C SER A 21 -7.03 13.68 16.66
N GLY A 22 -7.63 14.59 15.88
CA GLY A 22 -8.44 14.24 14.70
C GLY A 22 -7.68 13.55 13.55
N GLN A 23 -6.46 13.05 13.79
CA GLN A 23 -5.65 12.33 12.82
C GLN A 23 -5.84 10.82 12.97
N VAL A 24 -6.25 10.20 11.85
CA VAL A 24 -6.32 8.75 11.71
C VAL A 24 -4.90 8.16 11.78
N PRO A 25 -4.67 7.07 12.54
CA PRO A 25 -3.38 6.40 12.61
C PRO A 25 -2.83 6.07 11.20
N SER A 26 -1.56 6.40 10.94
CA SER A 26 -0.96 6.13 9.62
C SER A 26 -0.91 4.63 9.32
N SER A 27 -0.83 3.79 10.36
CA SER A 27 -0.93 2.33 10.24
C SER A 27 -2.29 1.84 9.78
N LEU A 28 -3.37 2.55 10.11
CA LEU A 28 -4.70 2.27 9.58
C LEU A 28 -4.79 2.66 8.10
N LYS A 29 -4.28 3.83 7.71
CA LYS A 29 -4.19 4.24 6.30
C LYS A 29 -3.40 3.23 5.47
N ALA A 30 -2.27 2.75 5.99
CA ALA A 30 -1.44 1.72 5.36
C ALA A 30 -2.18 0.40 5.16
N ARG A 31 -2.86 -0.12 6.20
CA ARG A 31 -3.64 -1.36 6.12
C ARG A 31 -4.79 -1.25 5.12
N LEU A 32 -5.50 -0.12 5.13
CA LEU A 32 -6.62 0.12 4.22
C LEU A 32 -6.12 0.19 2.76
N TYR A 33 -5.02 0.90 2.50
CA TYR A 33 -4.40 0.96 1.19
C TYR A 33 -4.03 -0.44 0.68
N SER A 34 -3.34 -1.25 1.50
CA SER A 34 -3.00 -2.63 1.15
C SER A 34 -4.23 -3.49 0.83
N ALA A 35 -5.31 -3.35 1.59
CA ALA A 35 -6.55 -4.08 1.36
C ALA A 35 -7.18 -3.69 0.01
N LEU A 36 -7.32 -2.38 -0.25
CA LEU A 36 -7.91 -1.86 -1.48
C LEU A 36 -7.12 -2.27 -2.73
N VAL A 37 -5.79 -2.20 -2.69
CA VAL A 37 -4.97 -2.58 -3.84
C VAL A 37 -5.04 -4.09 -4.11
N ARG A 38 -5.10 -4.92 -3.06
CA ARG A 38 -5.29 -6.37 -3.21
C ARG A 38 -6.64 -6.70 -3.82
N GLU A 39 -7.71 -6.04 -3.36
CA GLU A 39 -9.05 -6.19 -3.92
C GLU A 39 -9.08 -5.77 -5.40
N GLN A 40 -8.50 -4.62 -5.73
CA GLN A 40 -8.36 -4.17 -7.12
C GLN A 40 -7.60 -5.21 -7.96
N GLN A 41 -6.49 -5.75 -7.46
CA GLN A 41 -5.72 -6.75 -8.20
C GLN A 41 -6.46 -8.09 -8.35
N ALA A 42 -7.34 -8.45 -7.41
CA ALA A 42 -8.19 -9.63 -7.54
C ALA A 42 -9.21 -9.47 -8.69
N SER A 43 -9.59 -8.24 -9.03
CA SER A 43 -10.48 -7.93 -10.16
C SER A 43 -9.78 -7.92 -11.53
N GLY A 44 -8.45 -7.85 -11.57
CA GLY A 44 -7.66 -7.78 -12.79
C GLY A 44 -6.24 -7.25 -12.56
N PRO A 45 -5.38 -7.24 -13.60
CA PRO A 45 -4.04 -6.69 -13.47
C PRO A 45 -4.09 -5.20 -13.09
N LEU A 46 -3.12 -4.76 -12.28
CA LEU A 46 -2.91 -3.33 -12.08
C LEU A 46 -2.29 -2.73 -13.35
N ALA A 47 -2.35 -1.40 -13.46
CA ALA A 47 -1.67 -0.67 -14.53
C ALA A 47 -0.18 -1.04 -14.58
N SER A 48 0.39 -1.11 -15.77
CA SER A 48 1.82 -1.37 -15.89
C SER A 48 2.63 -0.21 -15.31
N LEU A 49 3.88 -0.48 -14.93
CA LEU A 49 4.77 0.56 -14.44
C LEU A 49 5.07 1.61 -15.53
N ASP A 50 5.11 1.18 -16.79
CA ASP A 50 5.32 2.08 -17.93
C ASP A 50 4.10 2.99 -18.16
N GLU A 51 2.88 2.46 -18.07
CA GLU A 51 1.64 3.24 -18.12
C GLU A 51 1.57 4.25 -16.95
N THR A 52 1.97 3.81 -15.75
CA THR A 52 2.00 4.65 -14.56
C THR A 52 2.94 5.85 -14.75
N VAL A 53 4.16 5.61 -15.25
CA VAL A 53 5.13 6.66 -15.55
C VAL A 53 4.66 7.56 -16.70
N ALA A 54 4.09 6.98 -17.77
CA ALA A 54 3.56 7.74 -18.90
C ALA A 54 2.41 8.67 -18.51
N ALA A 55 1.60 8.28 -17.52
CA ALA A 55 0.56 9.11 -16.92
C ALA A 55 1.09 10.22 -15.99
N GLY A 56 2.41 10.39 -15.88
CA GLY A 56 3.05 11.40 -15.03
C GLY A 56 3.03 11.05 -13.53
N ARG A 57 2.71 9.81 -13.16
CA ARG A 57 2.76 9.36 -11.76
C ARG A 57 4.18 8.93 -11.42
N GLY A 58 4.68 9.38 -10.27
CA GLY A 58 5.95 8.90 -9.72
C GLY A 58 5.85 7.44 -9.28
N ILE A 59 6.94 6.70 -9.43
CA ILE A 59 7.08 5.33 -8.93
C ILE A 59 8.20 5.28 -7.89
N CYS A 60 8.06 4.42 -6.88
CA CYS A 60 9.06 4.26 -5.85
C CYS A 60 10.30 3.52 -6.40
N VAL A 61 11.40 3.53 -5.62
CA VAL A 61 12.65 2.86 -6.01
C VAL A 61 12.47 1.38 -6.35
N PHE A 62 11.59 0.68 -5.64
CA PHE A 62 11.34 -0.75 -5.86
C PHE A 62 10.59 -0.99 -7.16
N GLU A 63 9.56 -0.19 -7.44
CA GLU A 63 8.87 -0.20 -8.73
C GLU A 63 9.84 0.16 -9.87
N LYS A 64 10.73 1.13 -9.67
CA LYS A 64 11.74 1.48 -10.68
C LYS A 64 12.66 0.31 -11.01
N PHE A 65 13.07 -0.49 -10.02
CA PHE A 65 13.85 -1.71 -10.26
C PHE A 65 13.09 -2.73 -11.10
N VAL A 66 11.79 -2.93 -10.84
CA VAL A 66 10.98 -3.87 -11.61
C VAL A 66 10.73 -3.35 -13.04
N GLN A 67 10.54 -2.04 -13.20
CA GLN A 67 10.34 -1.43 -14.50
C GLN A 67 11.49 -1.75 -15.47
N ILE A 68 12.74 -1.65 -15.00
CA ILE A 68 13.96 -1.85 -15.80
C ILE A 68 14.41 -3.32 -15.86
N ALA A 69 13.80 -4.21 -15.09
CA ALA A 69 14.16 -5.62 -15.08
C ALA A 69 13.80 -6.28 -16.43
N PRO A 70 14.64 -7.18 -16.97
CA PRO A 70 14.39 -7.88 -18.23
C PRO A 70 13.37 -9.02 -18.04
N VAL A 71 12.20 -8.69 -17.53
CA VAL A 71 11.08 -9.61 -17.26
C VAL A 71 9.86 -9.18 -18.06
N GLY A 72 8.98 -10.13 -18.41
CA GLY A 72 7.76 -9.82 -19.17
C GLY A 72 6.72 -9.03 -18.37
N GLU A 73 5.77 -8.39 -19.06
CA GLU A 73 4.77 -7.49 -18.45
C GLU A 73 3.94 -8.12 -17.32
N LYS A 74 3.66 -9.42 -17.39
CA LYS A 74 2.97 -10.14 -16.30
C LYS A 74 3.71 -10.07 -14.96
N ALA A 75 5.04 -9.96 -14.99
CA ALA A 75 5.87 -9.79 -13.80
C ALA A 75 5.99 -8.31 -13.37
N LYS A 76 5.57 -7.37 -14.23
CA LYS A 76 5.60 -5.91 -14.00
C LYS A 76 4.27 -5.31 -13.53
N SER A 77 3.18 -6.08 -13.58
CA SER A 77 1.83 -5.64 -13.19
C SER A 77 1.26 -6.13 -11.83
N PRO A 78 1.99 -6.84 -10.92
CA PRO A 78 1.47 -7.12 -9.58
C PRO A 78 1.74 -5.99 -8.57
N PHE A 79 1.03 -6.03 -7.44
CA PHE A 79 1.27 -5.17 -6.28
C PHE A 79 2.60 -5.51 -5.61
N PHE A 80 3.65 -4.82 -6.06
CA PHE A 80 5.01 -4.98 -5.56
C PHE A 80 5.17 -4.68 -4.08
N CYS A 81 4.34 -3.77 -3.56
CA CYS A 81 4.40 -3.42 -2.16
C CYS A 81 4.00 -4.57 -1.23
N HIS A 82 3.34 -5.63 -1.71
CA HIS A 82 2.95 -6.76 -0.84
C HIS A 82 4.16 -7.49 -0.23
N VAL A 83 5.29 -7.55 -0.95
CA VAL A 83 6.57 -8.12 -0.45
C VAL A 83 7.51 -7.07 0.15
N CYS A 84 7.17 -5.79 0.06
CA CYS A 84 8.05 -4.72 0.48
C CYS A 84 8.05 -4.57 2.01
N HIS A 85 9.23 -4.45 2.61
CA HIS A 85 9.39 -4.15 4.04
C HIS A 85 8.73 -2.82 4.46
N ALA A 86 8.60 -1.86 3.53
CA ALA A 86 7.93 -0.58 3.77
C ALA A 86 6.49 -0.78 4.23
N ARG A 87 5.78 -1.72 3.58
CA ARG A 87 4.42 -2.10 3.93
C ARG A 87 4.37 -2.66 5.34
N VAL A 88 5.20 -3.67 5.64
CA VAL A 88 5.19 -4.35 6.94
C VAL A 88 5.42 -3.36 8.08
N LEU A 89 6.40 -2.46 7.90
CA LEU A 89 6.68 -1.41 8.87
C LEU A 89 5.51 -0.42 8.99
N ALA A 90 4.95 0.04 7.87
CA ALA A 90 3.84 0.99 7.86
C ALA A 90 2.52 0.44 8.41
N GLU A 91 2.22 -0.83 8.21
CA GLU A 91 1.03 -1.47 8.77
C GLU A 91 1.15 -1.72 10.28
N SER A 92 2.38 -1.74 10.81
CA SER A 92 2.68 -2.09 12.21
C SER A 92 2.97 -0.89 13.09
N PHE A 93 3.44 0.22 12.52
CA PHE A 93 3.88 1.41 13.26
C PHE A 93 3.27 2.68 12.66
N ASP A 94 2.86 3.62 13.52
CA ASP A 94 2.35 4.91 13.05
C ASP A 94 3.46 5.90 12.63
N ASN A 95 4.70 5.65 13.05
CA ASN A 95 5.85 6.42 12.60
C ASN A 95 7.04 5.51 12.21
N PRO A 96 6.93 4.73 11.12
CA PRO A 96 8.01 3.84 10.71
C PRO A 96 9.19 4.61 10.11
N PRO A 97 10.44 4.14 10.22
CA PRO A 97 11.62 4.82 9.67
C PRO A 97 11.81 4.56 8.16
N ILE A 98 10.81 4.92 7.36
CA ILE A 98 10.79 4.74 5.89
C ILE A 98 10.82 6.11 5.17
N PHE A 99 11.68 6.30 4.17
CA PHE A 99 11.91 7.63 3.57
C PHE A 99 11.95 7.62 2.03
N TRP A 100 11.42 6.56 1.41
CA TRP A 100 11.42 6.43 -0.04
C TRP A 100 10.47 7.43 -0.72
N PRO A 101 10.96 8.25 -1.67
CA PRO A 101 10.10 9.06 -2.51
C PRO A 101 9.06 8.20 -3.25
N HIS A 102 7.86 8.74 -3.44
CA HIS A 102 6.75 8.09 -4.14
C HIS A 102 6.28 6.76 -3.52
N CYS A 103 6.68 6.44 -2.30
CA CYS A 103 6.15 5.30 -1.56
C CYS A 103 4.86 5.71 -0.83
N PRO A 104 3.70 5.12 -1.13
CA PRO A 104 2.43 5.48 -0.50
C PRO A 104 2.48 5.41 1.03
N TYR A 105 3.20 4.41 1.55
CA TYR A 105 3.38 4.19 2.99
C TYR A 105 4.20 5.29 3.68
N VAL A 106 5.07 5.98 2.96
CA VAL A 106 5.80 7.15 3.49
C VAL A 106 4.86 8.35 3.56
N ASP A 107 4.01 8.51 2.55
CA ASP A 107 3.07 9.64 2.47
C ASP A 107 1.97 9.57 3.52
N PHE A 108 1.54 8.37 3.92
CA PHE A 108 0.55 8.19 5.00
C PHE A 108 0.99 8.77 6.35
N LYS A 109 2.29 8.94 6.58
CA LYS A 109 2.80 9.58 7.81
C LYS A 109 2.70 11.10 7.79
N LYS A 110 2.63 11.71 6.61
CA LYS A 110 2.63 13.17 6.44
C LYS A 110 1.24 13.78 6.62
N SER A 111 0.21 12.93 6.59
CA SER A 111 -1.22 13.28 6.59
C SER A 111 -1.88 12.90 7.90
#